data_AF-A0A1I7TX23-F1
#
_entry.id   AF-A0A1I7TX23-F1
#
_cell.length_a   1.000
_cell.length_b   1.000
_cell.length_c   1.000
_cell.angle_alpha   90.00
_cell.angle_beta   90.00
_cell.angle_gamma   90.00
#
_symmetry.space_group_name_H-M   'P 1'
#
loop_
_entity.id
_entity.type
_entity.pdbx_description
1 polymer ?
#
loop_
_entity_poly.entity_id
_entity_poly.type
_entity_poly.pdbx_seq_one_letter_code
_entity_poly.pdbx_strand_id
1 'polypeptide(L)'
;MGSRVNKSIDIHGRIIFDVLQVVLRDYKLRSYTLNSVSYQFIPEQKEDVEHNIIPDLQRGDEQTRRRLAQYCLKDAYLPLRLLDKLMSIINYIEMARVTGVPMNFLLTKGQQIKILSMMLRKCKQNNFLLPVIEVNTRDGEGYE
;
A
#
# COMPACT_ATOMS: atom_id res chain seq x y z
N MET A 1 5.67 13.92 -1.55
CA MET A 1 4.41 13.15 -1.70
C MET A 1 3.27 14.13 -1.57
N GLY A 2 2.31 14.15 -2.51
CA GLY A 2 1.15 15.04 -2.41
C GLY A 2 0.25 14.70 -1.20
N SER A 3 -0.61 15.64 -0.82
CA SER A 3 -1.65 15.38 0.20
C SER A 3 -2.60 14.29 -0.32
N ARG A 4 -2.83 13.24 0.48
CA ARG A 4 -3.72 12.13 0.15
C ARG A 4 -4.70 11.91 1.28
N VAL A 5 -5.96 11.70 0.93
CA VAL A 5 -7.02 11.34 1.88
C VAL A 5 -7.25 9.84 1.77
N ASN A 6 -6.86 9.09 2.80
CA ASN A 6 -7.09 7.65 2.88
C ASN A 6 -8.23 7.37 3.86
N LYS A 7 -9.19 6.53 3.46
CA LYS A 7 -10.17 5.97 4.40
C LYS A 7 -9.55 4.73 5.04
N SER A 8 -9.47 4.69 6.36
CA SER A 8 -8.96 3.54 7.10
C SER A 8 -10.13 2.74 7.68
N ILE A 9 -9.98 1.42 7.68
CA ILE A 9 -10.91 0.47 8.30
C ILE A 9 -10.05 -0.35 9.26
N ASP A 10 -10.48 -0.49 10.52
CA ASP A 10 -9.79 -1.35 11.48
C ASP A 10 -10.44 -2.73 11.50
N ILE A 11 -9.62 -3.76 11.32
CA ILE A 11 -10.05 -5.16 11.42
C ILE A 11 -9.06 -5.85 12.34
N HIS A 12 -9.45 -5.98 13.61
CA HIS A 12 -8.59 -6.57 14.61
C HIS A 12 -8.14 -7.99 14.23
N GLY A 13 -6.85 -8.27 14.42
CA GLY A 13 -6.22 -9.54 14.06
C GLY A 13 -5.91 -9.73 12.56
N ARG A 14 -6.29 -8.79 11.69
CA ARG A 14 -5.97 -8.83 10.25
C ARG A 14 -5.14 -7.62 9.84
N ILE A 15 -4.26 -7.83 8.87
CA ILE A 15 -3.47 -6.76 8.26
C ILE A 15 -4.10 -6.42 6.91
N ILE A 16 -4.50 -5.16 6.74
CA ILE A 16 -4.95 -4.65 5.45
C ILE A 16 -3.72 -4.25 4.65
N PHE A 17 -3.51 -4.90 3.51
CA PHE A 17 -2.38 -4.66 2.62
C PHE A 17 -2.89 -4.28 1.22
N ASP A 18 -3.08 -2.98 0.99
CA ASP A 18 -3.60 -2.45 -0.26
C ASP A 18 -2.48 -2.27 -1.29
N VAL A 19 -2.59 -3.00 -2.41
CA VAL A 19 -1.64 -2.97 -3.53
C VAL A 19 -1.51 -1.57 -4.12
N LEU A 20 -2.60 -0.79 -4.18
CA LEU A 20 -2.54 0.57 -4.71
C LEU A 20 -1.63 1.45 -3.86
N GLN A 21 -1.72 1.34 -2.53
CA GLN A 21 -0.87 2.12 -1.62
C GLN A 21 0.61 1.70 -1.74
N VAL A 22 0.87 0.40 -1.89
CA VAL A 22 2.22 -0.13 -2.12
C VAL A 22 2.82 0.46 -3.40
N VAL A 23 2.10 0.33 -4.52
CA VAL A 23 2.61 0.80 -5.82
C VAL A 23 2.83 2.30 -5.82
N LEU A 24 1.89 3.07 -5.26
CA LEU A 24 2.00 4.53 -5.15
C LEU A 24 3.13 5.02 -4.24
N ARG A 25 3.62 4.17 -3.33
CA ARG A 25 4.70 4.49 -2.39
C ARG A 25 6.05 4.12 -2.98
N ASP A 26 6.14 2.95 -3.60
CA ASP A 26 7.40 2.34 -3.99
C ASP A 26 7.78 2.65 -5.45
N TYR A 27 6.82 3.05 -6.30
CA TYR A 27 7.03 3.29 -7.73
C TYR A 27 6.50 4.64 -8.19
N LYS A 28 7.21 5.25 -9.15
CA LYS A 28 6.81 6.50 -9.82
C LYS A 28 6.34 6.20 -11.24
N LEU A 29 5.03 6.02 -11.40
CA LEU A 29 4.38 5.65 -12.66
C LEU A 29 3.60 6.83 -13.27
N ARG A 30 3.36 6.78 -14.58
CA ARG A 30 2.52 7.76 -15.29
C ARG A 30 1.04 7.58 -14.98
N SER A 31 0.58 6.34 -14.83
CA SER A 31 -0.79 5.96 -14.51
C SER A 31 -0.77 4.85 -13.46
N TYR A 32 -1.70 4.91 -12.51
CA TYR A 32 -1.85 3.93 -11.43
C TYR A 32 -3.14 3.11 -11.55
N THR A 33 -3.77 3.10 -12.73
CA THR A 33 -4.90 2.20 -12.97
C THR A 33 -4.43 0.75 -12.97
N LEU A 34 -5.29 -0.19 -12.55
CA LEU A 34 -4.95 -1.60 -12.48
C LEU A 34 -4.42 -2.13 -13.83
N ASN A 35 -5.02 -1.70 -14.94
CA ASN A 35 -4.58 -2.12 -16.28
C ASN A 35 -3.15 -1.63 -16.58
N SER A 36 -2.87 -0.33 -16.36
CA SER A 36 -1.53 0.23 -16.62
C SER A 36 -0.46 -0.39 -15.73
N VAL A 37 -0.75 -0.57 -14.43
CA VAL A 37 0.18 -1.18 -13.47
C VAL A 37 0.41 -2.65 -13.79
N SER A 38 -0.66 -3.39 -14.11
CA SER A 38 -0.55 -4.79 -14.52
C SER A 38 0.34 -4.89 -15.73
N TYR A 39 0.02 -4.21 -16.84
CA TYR A 39 0.79 -4.25 -18.09
C TYR A 39 2.27 -3.86 -17.90
N GLN A 40 2.56 -2.93 -16.98
CA GLN A 40 3.93 -2.51 -16.70
C GLN A 40 4.78 -3.58 -16.00
N PHE A 41 4.21 -4.34 -15.07
CA PHE A 41 4.96 -5.32 -14.26
C PHE A 41 4.74 -6.78 -14.70
N ILE A 42 3.62 -7.04 -15.34
CA ILE A 42 3.14 -8.33 -15.81
C ILE A 42 2.67 -8.11 -17.26
N PRO A 43 3.13 -8.87 -18.26
CA PRO A 43 2.68 -8.71 -19.64
C PRO A 43 1.26 -9.27 -19.86
N GLU A 44 0.32 -8.87 -19.01
CA GLU A 44 -1.08 -9.22 -19.03
C GLU A 44 -1.93 -7.97 -18.97
N GLN A 45 -3.00 -7.97 -19.75
CA GLN A 45 -3.98 -6.90 -19.76
C GLN A 45 -5.24 -7.34 -19.00
N LYS A 46 -5.90 -6.35 -18.42
CA LYS A 46 -7.23 -6.50 -17.87
C LYS A 46 -8.23 -6.68 -19.03
N GLU A 47 -9.30 -7.45 -18.81
CA GLU A 47 -10.43 -7.44 -19.74
C GLU A 47 -11.20 -6.13 -19.60
N ASP A 48 -11.33 -5.37 -20.68
CA ASP A 48 -12.07 -4.11 -20.64
C ASP A 48 -13.58 -4.36 -20.73
N VAL A 49 -14.29 -4.05 -19.65
CA VAL A 49 -15.76 -3.97 -19.58
C VAL A 49 -16.10 -2.55 -19.15
N GLU A 50 -16.80 -1.82 -20.02
CA GLU A 50 -17.22 -0.46 -19.70
C GLU A 50 -18.24 -0.46 -18.55
N HIS A 51 -18.15 0.52 -17.66
CA HIS A 51 -19.01 0.58 -16.48
C HIS A 51 -20.51 0.65 -16.84
N ASN A 52 -20.84 1.34 -17.95
CA ASN A 52 -22.21 1.59 -18.38
C ASN A 52 -22.95 0.31 -18.79
N ILE A 53 -22.24 -0.70 -19.28
CA ILE A 53 -22.84 -1.96 -19.75
C ILE A 53 -22.98 -3.00 -18.63
N ILE A 54 -22.39 -2.78 -17.46
CA ILE A 54 -22.43 -3.74 -16.34
C ILE A 54 -23.86 -4.07 -15.90
N PRO A 55 -24.78 -3.08 -15.72
CA PRO A 55 -26.16 -3.38 -15.33
C PRO A 55 -26.91 -4.20 -16.38
N ASP A 56 -26.59 -4.01 -17.66
CA ASP A 56 -27.24 -4.72 -18.76
C ASP A 56 -26.70 -6.15 -18.88
N LEU A 57 -25.37 -6.33 -18.73
CA LEU A 57 -24.76 -7.66 -18.67
C LEU A 57 -25.28 -8.48 -17.48
N GLN A 58 -25.54 -7.84 -16.34
CA GLN A 58 -26.08 -8.51 -15.16
C GLN A 58 -27.55 -8.93 -15.36
N ARG A 59 -28.37 -8.08 -15.99
CA ARG A 59 -29.79 -8.34 -16.29
C ARG A 59 -30.02 -9.25 -17.50
N GLY A 60 -28.98 -9.52 -18.28
CA GLY A 60 -29.02 -10.40 -19.44
C GLY A 60 -29.15 -11.89 -19.10
N ASP A 61 -28.45 -12.72 -19.87
CA ASP A 61 -28.53 -14.17 -19.79
C ASP A 61 -27.42 -14.79 -18.92
N GLU A 62 -27.35 -16.12 -18.89
CA GLU A 62 -26.30 -16.84 -18.20
C GLU A 62 -24.90 -16.54 -18.78
N GLN A 63 -24.80 -16.34 -20.10
CA GLN A 63 -23.53 -16.12 -20.79
C GLN A 63 -22.97 -14.73 -20.49
N THR A 64 -23.80 -13.68 -20.45
CA THR A 64 -23.39 -12.33 -20.09
C THR A 64 -22.94 -12.26 -18.63
N ARG A 65 -23.64 -12.96 -17.72
CA ARG A 65 -23.21 -13.09 -16.32
C ARG A 65 -21.92 -13.88 -16.17
N ARG A 66 -21.71 -14.93 -16.96
CA ARG A 66 -20.44 -15.67 -17.01
C ARG A 66 -19.28 -14.78 -17.43
N ARG A 67 -19.46 -13.94 -18.46
CA ARG A 67 -18.46 -12.95 -18.89
C ARG A 67 -18.14 -11.95 -17.76
N LEU A 68 -19.16 -11.44 -17.08
CA LEU A 68 -18.97 -10.52 -15.95
C LEU A 68 -18.20 -11.21 -14.79
N ALA A 69 -18.48 -12.48 -14.52
CA ALA A 69 -17.76 -13.25 -13.50
C ALA A 69 -16.28 -13.46 -13.86
N GLN A 70 -15.97 -13.75 -15.13
CA GLN A 70 -14.59 -13.86 -15.62
C GLN A 70 -13.82 -12.54 -15.47
N TYR A 71 -14.45 -11.43 -15.84
CA TYR A 71 -13.93 -10.09 -15.62
C TYR A 71 -13.61 -9.82 -14.14
N CYS A 72 -14.54 -10.10 -13.23
CA CYS A 72 -14.33 -9.93 -11.78
C CYS A 72 -13.22 -10.84 -11.24
N LEU A 73 -13.15 -12.09 -11.72
CA LEU A 73 -12.11 -13.04 -11.29
C LEU A 73 -10.72 -12.55 -11.72
N LYS A 74 -10.58 -12.06 -12.96
CA LYS A 74 -9.33 -11.50 -13.45
C LYS A 74 -8.89 -10.29 -12.63
N ASP A 75 -9.82 -9.37 -12.33
CA ASP A 75 -9.55 -8.19 -11.49
C ASP A 75 -9.14 -8.54 -10.05
N ALA A 76 -9.68 -9.62 -9.47
CA ALA A 76 -9.27 -10.09 -8.15
C ALA A 76 -7.92 -10.82 -8.16
N TYR A 77 -7.59 -11.48 -9.27
CA TYR A 77 -6.38 -12.28 -9.40
C TYR A 77 -5.13 -11.43 -9.73
N LEU A 78 -5.29 -10.36 -10.51
CA LEU A 78 -4.17 -9.46 -10.88
C LEU A 78 -3.44 -8.86 -9.66
N PRO A 79 -4.11 -8.32 -8.63
CA PRO A 79 -3.46 -7.83 -7.41
C PRO A 79 -2.63 -8.89 -6.69
N LEU A 80 -3.11 -10.13 -6.61
CA LEU A 80 -2.35 -11.24 -5.99
C LEU A 80 -1.05 -11.50 -6.74
N ARG A 81 -1.10 -11.48 -8.07
CA ARG A 81 0.09 -11.66 -8.90
C ARG A 81 1.04 -10.47 -8.86
N LEU A 82 0.52 -9.26 -8.75
CA LEU A 82 1.33 -8.07 -8.54
C LEU A 82 2.09 -8.16 -7.22
N LEU A 83 1.43 -8.57 -6.13
CA LEU A 83 2.07 -8.76 -4.83
C LEU A 83 3.22 -9.77 -4.88
N ASP A 84 3.02 -10.88 -5.58
CA ASP A 84 4.03 -11.92 -5.77
C ASP A 84 5.19 -11.43 -6.64
N LYS A 85 4.88 -10.83 -7.81
CA LYS A 85 5.88 -10.31 -8.75
C LYS A 85 6.75 -9.22 -8.15
N LEU A 86 6.18 -8.36 -7.31
CA LEU A 86 6.88 -7.27 -6.64
C LEU A 86 7.50 -7.71 -5.31
N MET A 87 7.29 -8.96 -4.89
CA MET A 87 7.70 -9.52 -3.59
C MET A 87 7.31 -8.61 -2.40
N SER A 88 6.19 -7.88 -2.52
CA SER A 88 5.87 -6.79 -1.61
C SER A 88 5.69 -7.25 -0.18
N ILE A 89 5.04 -8.40 0.02
CA ILE A 89 4.81 -8.96 1.36
C ILE A 89 6.14 -9.31 2.03
N ILE A 90 7.05 -9.97 1.31
CA ILE A 90 8.36 -10.38 1.82
C ILE A 90 9.16 -9.14 2.22
N ASN A 91 9.24 -8.16 1.32
CA ASN A 91 9.99 -6.92 1.55
C ASN A 91 9.48 -6.16 2.78
N TYR A 92 8.16 -6.09 2.97
CA TYR A 92 7.57 -5.40 4.12
C TYR A 92 7.71 -6.19 5.43
N ILE A 93 7.66 -7.52 5.39
CA ILE A 93 7.93 -8.36 6.58
C ILE A 93 9.39 -8.20 7.01
N GLU A 94 10.33 -8.27 6.07
CA GLU A 94 11.76 -8.06 6.32
C GLU A 94 12.00 -6.66 6.91
N MET A 95 11.43 -5.62 6.31
CA MET A 95 11.51 -4.26 6.82
C MET A 95 10.95 -4.13 8.24
N ALA A 96 9.82 -4.78 8.55
CA ALA A 96 9.21 -4.77 9.87
C ALA A 96 10.11 -5.46 10.91
N ARG A 97 10.75 -6.58 10.54
CA ARG A 97 11.68 -7.32 11.40
C ARG A 97 12.94 -6.50 11.70
N VAL A 98 13.53 -5.87 10.68
CA VAL A 98 14.75 -5.06 10.82
C VAL A 98 14.50 -3.81 11.66
N THR A 99 13.45 -3.06 11.33
CA THR A 99 13.16 -1.77 12.01
C THR A 99 12.41 -1.95 13.32
N GLY A 100 11.81 -3.12 13.54
CA GLY A 100 11.10 -3.43 14.76
C GLY A 100 9.79 -2.67 14.94
N VAL A 101 9.13 -2.29 13.84
CA VAL A 101 7.79 -1.65 13.86
C VAL A 101 6.71 -2.60 13.32
N PRO A 102 5.46 -2.45 13.75
CA PRO A 102 4.33 -3.19 13.17
C PRO A 102 4.20 -3.01 11.66
N MET A 103 3.81 -4.07 10.94
CA MET A 103 3.71 -4.04 9.47
C MET A 103 2.70 -3.00 8.95
N ASN A 104 1.60 -2.77 9.67
CA ASN A 104 0.62 -1.74 9.33
C ASN A 104 1.20 -0.31 9.38
N PHE A 105 2.21 -0.05 10.22
CA PHE A 105 2.89 1.24 10.28
C PHE A 105 3.75 1.48 9.04
N LEU A 106 4.23 0.42 8.40
CA LEU A 106 5.03 0.55 7.18
C LEU A 106 4.23 1.10 6.00
N LEU A 107 2.90 0.97 5.97
CA LEU A 107 2.05 1.58 4.94
C LEU A 107 1.52 2.94 5.37
N THR A 108 1.10 3.07 6.63
CA THR A 108 0.38 4.26 7.12
C THR A 108 1.29 5.37 7.65
N LYS A 109 2.52 5.05 8.07
CA LYS A 109 3.46 6.00 8.69
C LYS A 109 4.69 6.23 7.81
N GLY A 110 5.35 7.36 8.09
CA GLY A 110 6.58 7.80 7.43
C GLY A 110 7.82 7.05 7.90
N GLN A 111 9.00 7.57 7.54
CA GLN A 111 10.28 6.94 7.88
C GLN A 111 10.71 7.20 9.33
N GLN A 112 10.31 8.34 9.91
CA GLN A 112 10.72 8.76 11.27
C GLN A 112 10.41 7.70 12.35
N ILE A 113 9.24 7.06 12.29
CA ILE A 113 8.84 6.05 13.29
C ILE A 113 9.77 4.83 13.29
N LYS A 114 10.35 4.50 12.14
CA LYS A 114 11.30 3.38 11.99
C LYS A 114 12.60 3.71 12.69
N ILE A 115 13.13 4.91 12.42
CA ILE A 115 14.37 5.41 13.02
C ILE A 115 14.20 5.52 14.53
N LEU A 116 13.09 6.09 14.99
CA LEU A 116 12.78 6.21 16.41
C LEU A 116 12.71 4.85 17.09
N SER A 117 12.03 3.86 16.51
CA SER A 117 11.98 2.49 17.05
C SER A 117 13.38 1.89 17.19
N MET A 118 14.21 2.00 16.16
CA MET A 118 15.59 1.49 16.17
C MET A 118 16.45 2.22 17.22
N MET A 119 16.36 3.55 17.29
CA MET A 119 17.11 4.37 18.22
C MET A 119 16.74 4.02 19.67
N LEU A 120 15.45 3.94 20.00
CA LEU A 120 14.98 3.58 21.34
C LEU A 120 15.49 2.20 21.77
N ARG A 121 15.48 1.21 20.87
CA ARG A 121 16.04 -0.12 21.13
C ARG A 121 17.53 -0.05 21.45
N LYS A 122 18.30 0.74 20.70
CA LYS A 122 19.74 0.89 20.93
C LYS A 122 20.06 1.69 22.19
N CYS A 123 19.33 2.77 22.47
CA CYS A 123 19.47 3.55 23.69
C CYS A 123 19.21 2.68 24.93
N LYS A 124 18.15 1.85 24.90
CA LYS A 124 17.85 0.90 25.99
C LYS A 124 19.00 -0.08 26.26
N GLN A 125 19.66 -0.60 25.22
CA GLN A 125 20.80 -1.51 25.38
C GLN A 125 22.02 -0.86 26.04
N ASN A 126 22.18 0.46 25.87
CA ASN A 126 23.31 1.23 26.40
C ASN A 126 22.92 2.09 27.63
N ASN A 127 21.72 1.88 28.20
CA ASN A 127 21.17 2.67 29.30
C ASN A 127 21.14 4.19 29.03
N PHE A 128 20.89 4.59 27.78
CA PHE A 128 20.65 5.99 27.42
C PHE A 128 19.16 6.34 27.47
N LEU A 129 18.87 7.61 27.76
CA LEU A 129 17.54 8.20 27.67
C LEU A 129 17.46 9.10 26.43
N LEU A 130 16.34 9.03 25.71
CA LEU A 130 16.08 9.92 24.58
C LEU A 130 15.36 11.18 25.08
N PRO A 131 15.94 12.38 24.95
CA PRO A 131 15.29 13.61 25.37
C PRO A 131 14.13 13.97 24.43
N VAL A 132 13.09 14.59 24.98
CA VAL A 132 12.02 15.21 24.20
C VAL A 132 12.42 16.67 23.96
N ILE A 133 12.70 17.01 22.71
CA ILE A 133 13.02 18.39 22.33
C ILE A 133 11.70 19.06 21.95
N GLU A 134 11.25 20.00 22.78
CA GLU A 134 10.14 20.87 22.44
C GLU A 134 10.62 21.89 21.41
N VAL A 135 10.04 21.87 20.22
CA VAL A 135 10.30 22.88 19.20
C VAL A 135 9.56 24.14 19.66
N ASN A 136 10.27 25.07 20.30
CA ASN A 136 9.75 26.40 20.57
C ASN A 136 9.53 27.11 19.24
N THR A 137 8.27 27.25 18.82
CA THR A 137 7.82 27.95 17.60
C THR A 137 8.03 29.48 17.69
N ARG A 138 9.08 29.94 18.38
CA ARG A 138 9.39 31.36 18.56
C ARG A 138 10.61 31.87 17.80
N ASP A 139 11.47 30.98 17.31
CA ASP A 139 12.61 31.39 16.48
C ASP A 139 12.41 30.84 15.06
N GLY A 140 12.12 31.76 14.14
CA GLY A 140 11.83 31.54 12.73
C GLY A 140 13.03 31.08 11.91
N GLU A 141 13.80 30.12 12.41
CA GLU A 141 14.84 29.43 11.64
C GLU A 141 14.43 27.96 11.49
N GLY A 142 13.57 27.74 10.49
CA GLY A 142 13.28 26.40 10.00
C GLY A 142 14.55 25.81 9.39
N TYR A 143 15.03 24.71 9.96
CA TYR A 143 16.03 23.88 9.31
C TYR A 143 15.41 23.26 8.05
N GLU A 144 16.03 23.54 6.90
CA GLU A 144 15.78 22.88 5.61
C GLU A 144 15.99 21.36 5.66
#